data_AF-A0A529XWK4-F1
#
_entry.id   AF-A0A529XWK4-F1
#
_cell.length_a   1.000
_cell.length_b   1.000
_cell.length_c   1.000
_cell.angle_alpha   90.00
_cell.angle_beta   90.00
_cell.angle_gamma   90.00
#
_symmetry.space_group_name_H-M   'P 1'
#
loop_
_entity.id
_entity.type
_entity.pdbx_description
1 polymer ?
#
loop_
_entity_poly.entity_id
_entity_poly.type
_entity_poly.pdbx_seq_one_letter_code
_entity_poly.pdbx_strand_id
1 'polypeptide(L)'
;YGLGVAMMEKGKLDEAADLARQAVAVVPGMAKAWLLLTQVKRQTERDKELAGMEAEHAKAPQGSLARMQLSFGLGKVNDDLKDYGRAFDYFAEGNAIRRQGIDYDPVRTRGEFEAMKAAFDTAFFEKHRTSDISDDTPIFVVGMPRSGTTLVEQIIASHPQVYG
;
A
#
# COMPACT_ATOMS: atom_id res chain seq x y z
N TYR A 1 2.41 -2.22 17.11
CA TYR A 1 2.28 -2.20 15.63
C TYR A 1 0.88 -1.80 15.16
N GLY A 2 -0.17 -2.60 15.36
CA GLY A 2 -1.52 -2.31 14.82
C GLY A 2 -2.06 -0.93 15.21
N LEU A 3 -1.89 -0.54 16.48
CA LEU A 3 -2.23 0.81 16.94
C LEU A 3 -1.44 1.92 16.22
N GLY A 4 -0.17 1.67 15.89
CA GLY A 4 0.66 2.62 15.14
C GLY A 4 0.16 2.84 13.71
N VAL A 5 -0.32 1.79 13.05
CA VAL A 5 -0.98 1.90 11.74
C VAL A 5 -2.24 2.76 11.85
N ALA A 6 -3.08 2.52 12.86
CA ALA A 6 -4.27 3.32 13.08
C ALA A 6 -3.97 4.81 13.36
N MET A 7 -2.85 5.12 14.03
CA MET A 7 -2.42 6.51 14.24
C MET A 7 -1.93 7.15 12.94
N MET A 8 -1.19 6.41 12.10
CA MET A 8 -0.79 6.87 10.77
C MET A 8 -2.00 7.20 9.90
N GLU A 9 -3.00 6.31 9.85
CA GLU A 9 -4.23 6.52 9.08
C GLU A 9 -5.04 7.74 9.56
N LYS A 10 -4.93 8.08 10.85
CA LYS A 10 -5.51 9.30 11.43
C LYS A 10 -4.64 10.56 11.26
N GLY A 11 -3.52 10.48 10.55
CA GLY A 11 -2.58 11.58 10.36
C GLY A 11 -1.72 11.93 11.59
N LYS A 12 -1.78 11.13 12.66
CA LYS A 12 -1.01 11.31 13.90
C LYS A 12 0.37 10.67 13.77
N LEU A 13 1.22 11.28 12.94
CA LEU A 13 2.49 10.68 12.51
C LEU A 13 3.50 10.49 13.64
N ASP A 14 3.61 11.45 14.56
CA ASP A 14 4.54 11.34 15.70
C ASP A 14 4.15 10.19 16.65
N GLU A 15 2.85 10.06 16.96
CA GLU A 15 2.33 8.95 17.76
C GLU A 15 2.59 7.60 17.07
N ALA A 16 2.42 7.56 15.74
CA ALA A 16 2.71 6.36 14.96
C ALA A 16 4.21 6.00 14.98
N ALA A 17 5.10 6.99 14.88
CA ALA A 17 6.54 6.80 14.98
C ALA A 17 6.94 6.20 16.34
N ASP A 18 6.41 6.74 17.43
CA ASP A 18 6.70 6.24 18.78
C ASP A 18 6.21 4.81 18.98
N LEU A 19 5.02 4.47 18.48
CA LEU A 19 4.50 3.10 18.52
C LEU A 19 5.30 2.14 17.64
N ALA A 20 5.87 2.62 16.53
CA ALA A 20 6.78 1.82 15.70
C ALA A 20 8.12 1.58 16.42
N ARG A 21 8.70 2.61 17.06
CA ARG A 21 9.90 2.50 17.91
C ARG A 21 9.71 1.50 19.04
N GLN A 22 8.59 1.57 19.75
CA GLN A 22 8.25 0.62 20.80
C GLN A 22 8.18 -0.81 20.25
N ALA A 23 7.59 -1.00 19.07
CA ALA A 23 7.48 -2.32 18.45
C ALA A 23 8.85 -2.92 18.08
N VAL A 24 9.75 -2.12 17.51
CA VAL A 24 11.11 -2.59 17.16
C VAL A 24 12.01 -2.74 18.38
N ALA A 25 11.75 -2.02 19.47
CA ALA A 25 12.45 -2.23 20.74
C ALA A 25 12.10 -3.58 21.38
N VAL A 26 10.83 -4.03 21.29
CA VAL A 26 10.39 -5.33 21.82
C VAL A 26 10.76 -6.48 20.89
N VAL A 27 10.57 -6.30 19.58
CA VAL A 27 10.88 -7.30 18.56
C VAL A 27 11.70 -6.64 17.44
N PRO A 28 13.05 -6.63 17.54
CA PRO A 28 13.90 -6.01 16.53
C PRO A 28 13.67 -6.53 15.11
N GLY A 29 13.41 -7.82 14.96
CA GLY A 29 13.12 -8.44 13.66
C GLY A 29 11.73 -8.15 13.07
N MET A 30 10.91 -7.29 13.70
CA MET A 30 9.58 -6.94 13.19
C MET A 30 9.69 -5.97 12.00
N ALA A 31 10.08 -6.49 10.83
CA ALA A 31 10.33 -5.73 9.60
C ALA A 31 9.23 -4.74 9.21
N LYS A 32 7.95 -5.13 9.36
CA LYS A 32 6.81 -4.23 9.09
C LYS A 32 6.78 -2.99 9.99
N ALA A 33 7.29 -3.07 11.22
CA ALA A 33 7.38 -1.93 12.14
C ALA A 33 8.50 -0.96 11.73
N TRP A 34 9.64 -1.49 11.27
CA TRP A 34 10.67 -0.68 10.62
C TRP A 34 10.11 0.04 9.40
N LEU A 35 9.42 -0.67 8.51
CA LEU A 35 8.80 -0.06 7.32
C LEU A 35 7.80 1.04 7.72
N LEU A 36 6.91 0.78 8.68
CA LEU A 36 6.00 1.80 9.20
C LEU A 36 6.75 3.04 9.71
N LEU A 37 7.83 2.87 10.48
CA LEU A 37 8.64 3.99 10.98
C LEU A 37 9.14 4.86 9.82
N THR A 38 9.61 4.25 8.72
CA THR A 38 10.03 5.01 7.53
C THR A 38 8.89 5.73 6.83
N GLN A 39 7.64 5.25 6.92
CA GLN A 39 6.49 5.90 6.30
C GLN A 39 6.03 7.14 7.06
N VAL A 40 6.19 7.14 8.39
CA VAL A 40 5.68 8.21 9.27
C VAL A 40 6.74 9.22 9.70
N LYS A 41 8.03 8.86 9.58
CA LYS A 41 9.17 9.73 9.89
C LYS A 41 10.00 9.96 8.63
N ARG A 42 10.36 11.22 8.36
CA ARG A 42 11.37 11.57 7.35
C ARG A 42 12.77 11.42 7.94
N GLN A 43 13.67 10.74 7.23
CA GLN A 43 15.06 10.65 7.63
C GLN A 43 15.82 11.92 7.20
N THR A 44 16.58 12.51 8.12
CA THR A 44 17.41 13.70 7.85
C THR A 44 18.90 13.45 8.02
N GLU A 45 19.27 12.41 8.76
CA GLU A 45 20.66 12.02 9.04
C GLU A 45 20.81 10.51 9.13
N ARG A 46 22.05 10.01 9.20
CA ARG A 46 22.31 8.59 9.46
C ARG A 46 22.34 8.34 10.97
N ASP A 47 21.19 8.01 11.54
CA ASP A 47 21.01 7.78 12.98
C ASP A 47 21.09 6.29 13.38
N LYS A 48 20.86 6.03 14.67
CA LYS A 48 20.84 4.67 15.25
C LYS A 48 19.66 3.83 14.74
N GLU A 49 18.56 4.46 14.33
CA GLU A 49 17.38 3.74 13.80
C GLU A 49 17.70 3.17 12.42
N LEU A 50 18.36 3.95 11.55
CA LEU A 50 18.87 3.45 10.27
C LEU A 50 19.87 2.32 10.49
N ALA A 51 20.85 2.49 11.39
CA ALA A 51 21.82 1.44 11.67
C ALA A 51 21.15 0.14 12.18
N GLY A 52 20.12 0.27 13.03
CA GLY A 52 19.30 -0.86 13.50
C GLY A 52 18.58 -1.57 12.35
N MET A 53 17.98 -0.80 11.44
CA MET A 53 17.29 -1.35 10.27
C MET A 53 18.24 -2.05 9.29
N GLU A 54 19.43 -1.48 9.05
CA GLU A 54 20.49 -2.12 8.25
C GLU A 54 20.94 -3.44 8.90
N ALA A 55 21.09 -3.48 10.24
CA ALA A 55 21.46 -4.69 10.97
C ALA A 55 20.37 -5.77 10.88
N GLU A 56 19.10 -5.41 10.99
CA GLU A 56 17.99 -6.37 10.85
C GLU A 56 17.83 -6.85 9.41
N HIS A 57 18.09 -5.99 8.42
CA HIS A 57 18.11 -6.38 7.01
C HIS A 57 19.19 -7.42 6.75
N ALA A 58 20.41 -7.22 7.28
CA ALA A 58 21.51 -8.16 7.14
C ALA A 58 21.20 -9.55 7.73
N LYS A 59 20.40 -9.63 8.80
CA LYS A 59 19.97 -10.88 9.43
C LYS A 59 18.79 -11.55 8.72
N ALA A 60 17.96 -10.78 8.03
CA ALA A 60 16.74 -11.30 7.40
C ALA A 60 17.09 -12.31 6.29
N PRO A 61 16.44 -13.49 6.24
CA PRO A 61 16.70 -14.49 5.20
C PRO A 61 16.44 -13.93 3.81
N GLN A 62 17.30 -14.31 2.85
CA GLN A 62 17.15 -13.93 1.45
C GLN A 62 15.79 -14.39 0.90
N GLY A 63 15.14 -13.53 0.11
CA GLY A 63 13.81 -13.82 -0.44
C GLY A 63 12.65 -13.75 0.56
N SER A 64 12.90 -13.49 1.85
CA SER A 64 11.82 -13.45 2.84
C SER A 64 10.99 -12.17 2.77
N LEU A 65 9.74 -12.25 3.26
CA LEU A 65 8.87 -11.09 3.44
C LEU A 65 9.53 -10.00 4.31
N ALA A 66 10.27 -10.41 5.35
CA ALA A 66 10.98 -9.49 6.23
C ALA A 66 12.09 -8.73 5.48
N ARG A 67 12.90 -9.45 4.69
CA ARG A 67 13.94 -8.85 3.85
C ARG A 67 13.34 -7.84 2.88
N MET A 68 12.27 -8.22 2.17
CA MET A 68 11.54 -7.34 1.25
C MET A 68 11.05 -6.05 1.95
N GLN A 69 10.41 -6.17 3.11
CA GLN A 69 9.91 -5.00 3.87
C GLN A 69 11.04 -4.08 4.32
N LEU A 70 12.15 -4.65 4.79
CA LEU A 70 13.34 -3.89 5.20
C LEU A 70 14.02 -3.22 3.99
N SER A 71 14.10 -3.89 2.84
CA SER A 71 14.61 -3.29 1.60
C SER A 71 13.77 -2.08 1.18
N PHE A 72 12.44 -2.15 1.24
CA PHE A 72 11.61 -0.96 0.95
C PHE A 72 11.83 0.18 1.96
N GLY A 73 11.96 -0.15 3.24
CA GLY A 73 12.27 0.85 4.28
C GLY A 73 13.63 1.51 4.06
N LEU A 74 14.68 0.72 3.83
CA LEU A 74 16.03 1.22 3.56
C LEU A 74 16.10 2.00 2.24
N GLY A 75 15.37 1.59 1.22
CA GLY A 75 15.22 2.34 -0.02
C GLY A 75 14.68 3.75 0.26
N LYS A 76 13.56 3.86 0.99
CA LYS A 76 12.97 5.14 1.37
C LYS A 76 13.92 5.99 2.21
N VAL A 77 14.59 5.40 3.20
CA VAL A 77 15.52 6.13 4.06
C VAL A 77 16.71 6.69 3.27
N ASN A 78 17.28 5.92 2.34
CA ASN A 78 18.38 6.42 1.51
C ASN A 78 17.89 7.49 0.51
N ASP A 79 16.66 7.38 0.00
CA ASP A 79 16.04 8.41 -0.85
C ASP A 79 15.84 9.74 -0.10
N ASP A 80 15.33 9.68 1.13
CA ASP A 80 15.20 10.83 2.03
C ASP A 80 16.56 11.54 2.25
N LEU A 81 17.63 10.75 2.39
CA LEU A 81 19.01 11.19 2.55
C LEU A 81 19.68 11.60 1.23
N LYS A 82 18.95 11.51 0.10
CA LYS A 82 19.42 11.79 -1.26
C LYS A 82 20.56 10.89 -1.75
N ASP A 83 20.74 9.73 -1.11
CA ASP A 83 21.64 8.67 -1.55
C ASP A 83 20.91 7.75 -2.53
N TYR A 84 20.63 8.30 -3.72
CA TYR A 84 19.77 7.67 -4.70
C TYR A 84 20.32 6.33 -5.19
N GLY A 85 21.64 6.17 -5.28
CA GLY A 85 22.26 4.91 -5.68
C GLY A 85 21.87 3.78 -4.73
N ARG A 86 22.11 3.97 -3.42
CA ARG A 86 21.73 2.99 -2.41
C ARG A 86 20.21 2.81 -2.32
N ALA A 87 19.45 3.89 -2.50
CA ALA A 87 18.00 3.80 -2.52
C ALA A 87 17.50 2.85 -3.63
N PHE A 88 18.02 3.02 -4.85
CA PHE A 88 17.68 2.17 -5.99
C PHE A 88 18.10 0.71 -5.78
N ASP A 89 19.28 0.45 -5.22
CA ASP A 89 19.74 -0.92 -4.94
C ASP A 89 18.76 -1.65 -4.00
N TYR A 90 18.33 -0.97 -2.92
CA TYR A 90 17.35 -1.53 -2.00
C TYR A 90 15.95 -1.66 -2.60
N PHE A 91 15.49 -0.69 -3.39
CA PHE A 91 14.21 -0.82 -4.09
C PHE A 91 14.23 -1.97 -5.11
N ALA A 92 15.34 -2.16 -5.82
CA ALA A 92 15.52 -3.26 -6.76
C ALA A 92 15.47 -4.62 -6.04
N GLU A 93 16.16 -4.76 -4.90
CA GLU A 93 16.10 -5.97 -4.07
C GLU A 93 14.66 -6.25 -3.59
N GLY A 94 13.99 -5.25 -3.01
CA GLY A 94 12.61 -5.38 -2.55
C GLY A 94 11.64 -5.79 -3.67
N ASN A 95 11.78 -5.18 -4.86
CA ASN A 95 10.99 -5.53 -6.03
C ASN A 95 11.29 -6.94 -6.55
N ALA A 96 12.55 -7.36 -6.57
CA ALA A 96 12.93 -8.70 -7.00
C ALA A 96 12.32 -9.77 -6.09
N ILE A 97 12.34 -9.55 -4.77
CA ILE A 97 11.69 -10.47 -3.82
C ILE A 97 10.17 -10.45 -4.01
N ARG A 98 9.56 -9.26 -4.13
CA ARG A 98 8.11 -9.14 -4.35
C ARG A 98 7.67 -9.85 -5.63
N ARG A 99 8.47 -9.78 -6.69
CA ARG A 99 8.19 -10.39 -7.99
C ARG A 99 8.08 -11.91 -7.92
N GLN A 100 8.84 -12.56 -7.03
CA GLN A 100 8.80 -14.02 -6.84
C GLN A 100 7.45 -14.50 -6.32
N GLY A 101 6.72 -13.67 -5.56
CA GLY A 101 5.37 -13.97 -5.06
C GLY A 101 4.23 -13.65 -6.03
N ILE A 102 4.52 -13.14 -7.22
CA ILE A 102 3.50 -12.75 -8.21
C ILE A 102 3.39 -13.85 -9.29
N ASP A 103 2.35 -14.66 -9.19
CA ASP A 103 1.95 -15.62 -10.23
C ASP A 103 1.02 -14.96 -11.26
N TYR A 104 1.58 -14.02 -12.03
CA TYR A 104 0.84 -13.39 -13.13
C TYR A 104 0.96 -14.22 -14.40
N ASP A 105 -0.17 -14.71 -14.89
CA ASP A 105 -0.30 -15.37 -16.18
C ASP A 105 -1.25 -14.55 -17.08
N PRO A 106 -0.74 -13.93 -18.15
CA PRO A 106 -1.56 -13.10 -19.03
C PRO A 106 -2.64 -13.90 -19.77
N VAL A 107 -2.42 -15.18 -20.04
CA VAL A 107 -3.40 -16.05 -20.72
C VAL A 107 -4.52 -16.39 -19.75
N ARG A 108 -4.20 -16.81 -18.53
CA ARG A 108 -5.19 -17.07 -17.48
C ARG A 108 -6.02 -15.83 -17.18
N THR A 109 -5.37 -14.69 -16.94
CA THR A 109 -6.04 -13.42 -16.66
C THR A 109 -6.95 -13.01 -17.82
N ARG A 110 -6.54 -13.19 -19.08
CA ARG A 110 -7.41 -12.93 -20.22
C ARG A 110 -8.63 -13.84 -20.24
N GLY A 111 -8.45 -15.13 -19.95
CA GLY A 111 -9.55 -16.09 -19.83
C GLY A 111 -10.56 -15.69 -18.75
N GLU A 112 -10.08 -15.25 -17.58
CA GLU A 112 -10.93 -14.73 -16.50
C GLU A 112 -11.76 -13.53 -16.95
N PHE A 113 -11.16 -12.58 -17.67
CA PHE A 113 -11.88 -11.43 -18.23
C PHE A 113 -12.94 -11.83 -19.26
N GLU A 114 -12.63 -12.76 -20.17
CA GLU A 114 -13.62 -13.23 -21.15
C GLU A 114 -14.76 -14.01 -20.46
N ALA A 115 -14.46 -14.82 -19.43
CA ALA A 115 -15.47 -15.51 -18.64
C ALA A 115 -16.39 -14.53 -17.89
N MET A 116 -15.84 -13.48 -17.30
CA MET A 116 -16.64 -12.41 -16.67
C MET A 116 -17.56 -11.73 -17.68
N LYS A 117 -17.06 -11.37 -18.87
CA LYS A 117 -17.90 -10.75 -19.92
C LYS A 117 -19.03 -11.66 -20.38
N ALA A 118 -18.77 -12.95 -20.50
CA ALA A 118 -19.79 -13.93 -20.90
C ALA A 118 -20.84 -14.17 -19.78
N ALA A 119 -20.43 -14.14 -18.52
CA ALA A 119 -21.32 -14.35 -17.38
C ALA A 119 -22.21 -13.13 -17.09
N PHE A 120 -21.66 -11.91 -17.24
CA PHE A 120 -22.35 -10.64 -17.02
C PHE A 120 -22.75 -10.01 -18.35
N ASP A 121 -23.49 -10.75 -19.16
CA ASP A 121 -24.00 -10.28 -20.45
C ASP A 121 -25.27 -9.44 -20.30
N THR A 122 -25.79 -8.94 -21.42
CA THR A 122 -27.03 -8.14 -21.42
C THR A 122 -28.22 -8.91 -20.84
N ALA A 123 -28.34 -10.21 -21.13
CA ALA A 123 -29.46 -11.01 -20.65
C ALA A 123 -29.41 -11.20 -19.13
N PHE A 124 -28.21 -11.36 -18.55
CA PHE A 124 -28.01 -11.39 -17.11
C PHE A 124 -28.52 -10.10 -16.46
N PHE A 125 -28.15 -8.92 -16.98
CA PHE A 125 -28.58 -7.66 -16.39
C PHE A 125 -30.08 -7.40 -16.56
N GLU A 126 -30.68 -7.71 -17.70
CA GLU A 126 -32.14 -7.57 -17.90
C GLU A 126 -32.93 -8.50 -16.97
N LYS A 127 -32.45 -9.72 -16.74
CA LYS A 127 -33.07 -10.67 -15.80
C LYS A 127 -32.99 -10.20 -14.34
N HIS A 128 -31.94 -9.46 -13.98
CA HIS A 128 -31.70 -8.97 -12.62
C HIS A 128 -31.95 -7.47 -12.48
N ARG A 129 -32.73 -6.88 -13.41
CA ARG A 129 -33.23 -5.51 -13.24
C ARG A 129 -34.20 -5.46 -12.07
N THR A 130 -33.77 -4.86 -10.97
CA THR A 130 -34.69 -4.22 -10.02
C THR A 130 -34.06 -2.97 -9.42
N SER A 131 -34.77 -1.85 -9.55
CA SER A 131 -34.76 -0.74 -8.59
C SER A 131 -35.91 0.23 -8.91
N ASP A 132 -36.84 0.38 -7.97
CA ASP A 132 -37.91 1.39 -7.99
C ASP A 132 -37.55 2.59 -7.07
N ILE A 133 -36.24 2.83 -6.82
CA ILE A 133 -35.73 3.85 -5.88
C ILE A 133 -36.30 5.23 -6.20
N SER A 134 -36.80 5.92 -5.16
CA SER A 134 -37.52 7.21 -5.28
C SER A 134 -36.96 8.36 -4.43
N ASP A 135 -35.82 8.18 -3.75
CA ASP A 135 -35.19 9.19 -2.87
C ASP A 135 -33.65 9.02 -2.83
N ASP A 136 -32.99 9.66 -1.83
CA ASP A 136 -31.56 9.87 -1.62
C ASP A 136 -30.64 8.82 -2.26
N THR A 137 -30.46 8.98 -3.57
CA THR A 137 -29.91 7.95 -4.44
C THR A 137 -28.40 7.87 -4.25
N PRO A 138 -27.83 6.69 -3.92
CA PRO A 138 -26.40 6.54 -3.79
C PRO A 138 -25.69 6.69 -5.15
N ILE A 139 -24.58 7.41 -5.18
CA ILE A 139 -23.71 7.55 -6.36
C ILE A 139 -22.53 6.59 -6.21
N PHE A 140 -22.37 5.68 -7.17
CA PHE A 140 -21.22 4.76 -7.22
C PHE A 140 -20.23 5.23 -8.28
N VAL A 141 -18.98 5.51 -7.88
CA VAL A 141 -17.86 5.75 -8.79
C VAL A 141 -17.02 4.48 -8.89
N VAL A 142 -17.13 3.77 -10.01
CA VAL A 142 -16.43 2.49 -10.24
C VAL A 142 -15.37 2.66 -11.32
N GLY A 143 -14.18 2.13 -11.08
CA GLY A 143 -13.07 2.18 -12.03
C GLY A 143 -11.87 1.37 -11.56
N MET A 144 -10.90 1.19 -12.45
CA MET A 144 -9.64 0.53 -12.12
C MET A 144 -8.80 1.41 -11.17
N PRO A 145 -7.92 0.83 -10.35
CA PRO A 145 -6.96 1.63 -9.58
C PRO A 145 -6.22 2.62 -10.49
N ARG A 146 -6.13 3.87 -10.06
CA ARG A 146 -5.49 4.98 -10.81
C ARG A 146 -6.25 5.46 -12.07
N SER A 147 -7.52 5.10 -12.26
CA SER A 147 -8.36 5.62 -13.37
C SER A 147 -9.02 6.97 -13.09
N GLY A 148 -8.59 7.69 -12.04
CA GLY A 148 -9.15 9.00 -11.67
C GLY A 148 -10.47 8.94 -10.89
N THR A 149 -10.87 7.79 -10.34
CA THR A 149 -12.11 7.66 -9.54
C THR A 149 -12.16 8.63 -8.36
N THR A 150 -11.05 8.83 -7.64
CA THR A 150 -10.96 9.82 -6.55
C THR A 150 -11.17 11.26 -7.03
N LEU A 151 -10.67 11.61 -8.22
CA LEU A 151 -10.90 12.94 -8.77
C LEU A 151 -12.37 13.14 -9.13
N VAL A 152 -13.00 12.11 -9.72
CA VAL A 152 -14.43 12.14 -10.05
C VAL A 152 -15.29 12.26 -8.79
N GLU A 153 -14.97 11.48 -7.75
CA GLU A 153 -15.59 11.58 -6.43
C GLU A 153 -15.48 13.00 -5.86
N GLN A 154 -14.29 13.60 -5.86
CA GLN A 154 -14.07 14.97 -5.38
C GLN A 154 -14.88 16.01 -6.17
N ILE A 155 -14.97 15.88 -7.50
CA ILE A 155 -15.78 16.76 -8.34
C ILE A 155 -17.26 16.64 -7.97
N ILE A 156 -17.76 15.42 -7.82
CA ILE A 156 -19.16 15.14 -7.48
C ILE A 156 -19.49 15.67 -6.06
N ALA A 157 -18.63 15.40 -5.08
CA ALA A 157 -18.78 15.85 -3.69
C ALA A 157 -18.66 17.38 -3.51
N SER A 158 -18.16 18.11 -4.52
CA SER A 158 -18.15 19.57 -4.51
C SER A 158 -19.52 20.21 -4.76
N HIS A 159 -20.51 19.41 -5.21
CA HIS A 159 -21.86 19.88 -5.48
C HIS A 159 -22.68 19.96 -4.18
N PRO A 160 -23.44 21.05 -3.92
CA PRO A 160 -24.15 21.25 -2.65
C PRO A 160 -25.25 20.24 -2.34
N GLN A 161 -25.70 19.47 -3.35
CA GLN A 161 -26.70 18.41 -3.19
C GLN A 161 -26.10 17.01 -3.04
N VAL A 162 -24.76 16.90 -3.00
CA VAL A 162 -24.07 15.62 -2.90
C VAL A 162 -23.13 15.66 -1.69
N TYR A 163 -23.19 14.61 -0.89
CA TYR A 163 -22.29 14.39 0.24
C TYR A 163 -21.28 13.30 -0.14
N GLY A 164 -19.99 13.53 0.13
CA GLY A 164 -18.89 12.60 -0.13
C GLY A 164 -17.89 12.58 1.01
#